data_AF-A0A7Y0ZEG5-F1
#
_entry.id   AF-A0A7Y0ZEG5-F1
#
_cell.length_a   1.000
_cell.length_b   1.000
_cell.length_c   1.000
_cell.angle_alpha   90.00
_cell.angle_beta   90.00
_cell.angle_gamma   90.00
#
_symmetry.space_group_name_H-M   'P 1'
#
loop_
_entity.id
_entity.type
_entity.pdbx_description
1 polymer ?
#
loop_
_entity_poly.entity_id
_entity_poly.type
_entity_poly.pdbx_seq_one_letter_code
_entity_poly.pdbx_strand_id
1 'polypeptide(L)'
;MHIERDDERRTRTGVVVSAAHPTLGPLYWEFVSERSVGGPDYFSISTSMARALLLQPGWRETSDLSYYGGHLSQVIRNQAREYRDPEYWGVDLVVELEDGLASLQARSNQTEIEFLAWLRAAEWIDVPGPTVIEELVDHGSLEEWEVVSFTPPTTIQAQA
;
A
#
# COMPACT_ATOMS: atom_id res chain seq x y z
N MET A 1 -0.18 16.37 -7.13
CA MET A 1 -1.58 15.96 -7.32
C MET A 1 -2.29 17.14 -7.94
N HIS A 2 -2.76 17.00 -9.17
CA HIS A 2 -3.63 18.02 -9.77
C HIS A 2 -5.05 17.75 -9.28
N ILE A 3 -5.67 18.75 -8.66
CA ILE A 3 -7.07 18.68 -8.20
C ILE A 3 -7.82 19.73 -9.00
N GLU A 4 -8.64 19.29 -9.95
CA GLU A 4 -9.68 20.13 -10.52
C GLU A 4 -10.88 20.08 -9.56
N ARG A 5 -11.39 21.25 -9.16
CA ARG A 5 -12.51 21.38 -8.21
C ARG A 5 -13.72 21.93 -8.95
N ASP A 6 -14.79 21.15 -8.95
CA ASP A 6 -16.16 21.66 -8.85
C ASP A 6 -16.54 21.55 -7.36
N ASP A 7 -17.39 22.41 -6.79
CA ASP A 7 -17.54 22.53 -5.33
C ASP A 7 -17.93 21.21 -4.61
N GLU A 8 -18.43 20.21 -5.35
CA GLU A 8 -18.85 18.89 -4.84
C GLU A 8 -18.08 17.71 -5.47
N ARG A 9 -17.15 17.96 -6.40
CA ARG A 9 -16.47 16.90 -7.16
C ARG A 9 -15.00 17.21 -7.38
N ARG A 10 -14.15 16.21 -7.16
CA ARG A 10 -12.71 16.32 -7.44
C ARG A 10 -12.19 15.13 -8.23
N THR A 11 -11.25 15.43 -9.11
CA THR A 11 -10.46 14.42 -9.82
C THR A 11 -9.07 14.35 -9.20
N ARG A 12 -8.62 13.14 -8.85
CA ARG A 12 -7.28 12.86 -8.33
C ARG A 12 -6.53 11.96 -9.30
N THR A 13 -5.30 12.36 -9.59
CA THR A 13 -4.34 11.60 -10.39
C THR A 13 -2.97 11.66 -9.74
N GLY A 14 -2.13 10.65 -9.99
CA GLY A 14 -0.82 10.57 -9.37
C GLY A 14 -0.06 9.30 -9.70
N VAL A 15 0.78 8.88 -8.77
CA VAL A 15 1.56 7.65 -8.83
C VAL A 15 1.18 6.73 -7.68
N VAL A 16 1.36 5.43 -7.87
CA VAL A 16 1.27 4.43 -6.79
C VAL A 16 2.62 3.74 -6.67
N VAL A 17 2.98 3.33 -5.46
CA VAL A 17 4.21 2.57 -5.23
C VAL A 17 3.91 1.09 -5.39
N SER A 18 4.65 0.41 -6.27
CA SER A 18 4.39 -0.99 -6.63
C SER A 18 5.67 -1.81 -6.71
N ALA A 19 5.53 -3.10 -6.40
CA ALA A 19 6.55 -4.12 -6.66
C ALA A 19 5.92 -5.33 -7.34
N ALA A 20 6.62 -5.91 -8.31
CA ALA A 20 6.18 -7.11 -9.01
C ALA A 20 6.64 -8.36 -8.23
N HIS A 21 5.69 -9.09 -7.65
CA HIS A 21 5.94 -10.38 -7.03
C HIS A 21 5.82 -11.50 -8.07
N PRO A 22 6.72 -12.51 -8.08
CA PRO A 22 6.71 -13.58 -9.08
C PRO A 22 5.40 -14.37 -9.15
N THR A 23 4.82 -14.72 -7.99
CA THR A 23 3.55 -15.46 -7.89
C THR A 23 2.31 -14.56 -7.81
N LEU A 24 2.32 -13.54 -6.94
CA LEU A 24 1.16 -12.69 -6.65
C LEU A 24 0.87 -11.63 -7.72
N GLY A 25 1.82 -11.38 -8.63
CA GLY A 25 1.75 -10.25 -9.56
C GLY A 25 2.04 -8.92 -8.86
N PRO A 26 1.46 -7.80 -9.32
CA PRO A 26 1.75 -6.49 -8.75
C PRO A 26 1.17 -6.35 -7.35
N LEU A 27 2.02 -5.93 -6.42
CA LEU A 27 1.63 -5.47 -5.09
C LEU A 27 1.74 -3.96 -5.02
N TYR A 28 0.91 -3.34 -4.19
CA TYR A 28 0.83 -1.90 -4.03
C TYR A 28 0.89 -1.53 -2.55
N TRP A 29 1.54 -0.42 -2.21
CA TRP A 29 1.40 0.18 -0.90
C TRP A 29 -0.03 0.62 -0.67
N GLU A 30 -0.62 0.22 0.45
CA GLU A 30 -1.96 0.62 0.88
C GLU A 30 -1.86 1.38 2.20
N PHE A 31 -2.63 2.46 2.32
CA PHE A 31 -2.72 3.27 3.51
C PHE A 31 -4.18 3.59 3.80
N VAL A 32 -4.62 3.30 5.02
CA VAL A 32 -5.96 3.61 5.49
C VAL A 32 -5.82 4.61 6.64
N SER A 33 -6.43 5.78 6.50
CA SER A 33 -6.48 6.75 7.59
C SER A 33 -7.73 6.52 8.42
N GLU A 34 -7.53 6.23 9.70
CA GLU A 34 -8.62 6.02 10.68
C GLU A 34 -8.90 7.30 11.49
N ARG A 35 -8.40 8.46 11.03
CA ARG A 35 -8.54 9.74 11.74
C ARG A 35 -9.99 10.15 11.96
N SER A 36 -10.89 9.80 11.03
CA SER A 36 -12.32 10.09 11.15
C SER A 36 -12.98 9.41 12.34
N VAL A 37 -12.44 8.27 12.77
CA VAL A 37 -12.94 7.48 13.93
C VAL A 37 -12.02 7.55 15.14
N GLY A 38 -10.98 8.39 15.10
CA GLY A 38 -9.98 8.52 16.16
C GLY A 38 -9.06 7.29 16.31
N GLY A 39 -9.02 6.42 15.30
CA GLY A 39 -8.17 5.25 15.26
C GLY A 39 -6.75 5.55 14.75
N PRO A 40 -5.80 4.62 14.94
CA PRO A 40 -4.46 4.75 14.37
C PRO A 40 -4.51 4.52 12.86
N ASP A 41 -3.73 5.29 12.10
CA ASP A 41 -3.54 5.05 10.68
C ASP A 41 -2.92 3.65 10.43
N TYR A 42 -3.35 2.97 9.37
CA TYR A 42 -2.94 1.60 9.06
C TYR A 42 -2.14 1.54 7.74
N PHE A 43 -0.92 1.00 7.83
CA PHE A 43 -0.03 0.77 6.71
C PHE A 43 -0.11 -0.71 6.30
N SER A 44 -0.38 -0.97 5.02
CA SER A 44 -0.61 -2.31 4.48
C SER A 44 -0.04 -2.47 3.06
N ILE A 45 -0.19 -3.67 2.50
CA ILE A 45 0.12 -4.01 1.13
C ILE A 45 -1.10 -4.70 0.52
N SER A 46 -1.45 -4.31 -0.70
CA SER A 46 -2.61 -4.84 -1.42
C SER A 46 -2.23 -5.38 -2.80
N THR A 47 -2.99 -6.37 -3.28
CA THR A 47 -2.96 -6.81 -4.69
C THR A 47 -3.85 -5.94 -5.57
N SER A 48 -4.59 -4.99 -5.00
CA SER A 48 -5.55 -4.15 -5.72
C SER A 48 -5.07 -2.71 -5.84
N MET A 49 -4.92 -2.22 -7.07
CA MET A 49 -4.60 -0.81 -7.33
C MET A 49 -5.70 0.13 -6.80
N ALA A 50 -6.95 -0.31 -6.71
CA ALA A 50 -8.04 0.49 -6.16
C ALA A 50 -7.87 0.83 -4.67
N ARG A 51 -7.05 0.04 -3.96
CA ARG A 51 -6.71 0.24 -2.55
C ARG A 51 -5.32 0.86 -2.37
N ALA A 52 -4.62 1.15 -3.48
CA ALA A 52 -3.28 1.67 -3.42
C ALA A 52 -3.28 3.12 -2.93
N LEU A 53 -2.29 3.45 -2.10
CA LEU A 53 -1.98 4.80 -1.70
C LEU A 53 -1.58 5.62 -2.94
N LEU A 54 -2.44 6.58 -3.30
CA LEU A 54 -2.22 7.49 -4.41
C LEU A 54 -1.40 8.72 -3.96
N LEU A 55 -0.19 8.85 -4.51
CA LEU A 55 0.77 9.90 -4.18
C LEU A 55 0.95 10.90 -5.32
N GLN A 56 1.50 12.06 -5.00
CA GLN A 56 1.85 13.03 -6.01
C GLN A 56 3.03 12.52 -6.86
N PRO A 57 3.09 12.81 -8.18
CA PRO A 57 4.31 12.58 -8.94
C PRO A 57 5.49 13.33 -8.29
N GLY A 58 6.62 12.65 -8.08
CA GLY A 58 7.78 13.22 -7.40
C GLY A 58 7.65 13.32 -5.87
N TRP A 59 6.70 12.62 -5.24
CA TRP A 59 6.46 12.64 -3.78
C TRP A 59 7.72 12.36 -2.92
N ARG A 60 8.71 11.66 -3.48
CA ARG A 60 9.99 11.38 -2.82
C ARG A 60 10.81 12.64 -2.54
N GLU A 61 10.50 13.76 -3.18
CA GLU A 61 11.15 15.05 -2.95
C GLU A 61 10.27 16.01 -2.14
N THR A 62 9.08 15.58 -1.72
CA THR A 62 8.11 16.40 -0.98
C THR A 62 8.05 15.99 0.49
N SER A 63 7.19 16.67 1.27
CA SER A 63 6.89 16.29 2.64
C SER A 63 6.32 14.87 2.77
N ASP A 64 5.73 14.33 1.69
CA ASP A 64 5.16 12.98 1.66
C ASP A 64 6.23 11.92 1.92
N LEU A 65 7.49 12.16 1.54
CA LEU A 65 8.59 11.24 1.86
C LEU A 65 8.73 11.03 3.37
N SER A 66 8.60 12.09 4.18
CA SER A 66 8.80 11.97 5.62
C SER A 66 7.72 11.12 6.30
N TYR A 67 6.53 11.05 5.70
CA TYR A 67 5.38 10.34 6.25
C TYR A 67 5.24 8.92 5.67
N TYR A 68 5.40 8.76 4.35
CA TYR A 68 5.23 7.47 3.66
C TYR A 68 6.56 6.77 3.32
N GLY A 69 7.71 7.43 3.43
CA GLY A 69 9.01 6.83 3.08
C GLY A 69 9.37 5.60 3.91
N GLY A 70 8.86 5.50 5.14
CA GLY A 70 9.01 4.36 6.03
C GLY A 70 7.94 3.27 5.88
N HIS A 71 7.13 3.28 4.81
CA HIS A 71 5.95 2.42 4.65
C HIS A 71 6.22 0.95 4.97
N LEU A 72 7.20 0.34 4.30
CA LEU A 72 7.52 -1.08 4.50
C LEU A 72 8.02 -1.37 5.92
N SER A 73 8.81 -0.47 6.51
CA SER A 73 9.27 -0.63 7.89
C SER A 73 8.08 -0.63 8.85
N GLN A 74 7.06 0.18 8.60
CA GLN A 74 5.83 0.18 9.41
C GLN A 74 4.99 -1.08 9.20
N VAL A 75 4.79 -1.50 7.94
CA VAL A 75 4.09 -2.76 7.62
C VAL A 75 4.76 -3.94 8.32
N ILE A 76 6.08 -4.09 8.16
CA ILE A 76 6.85 -5.18 8.78
C ILE A 76 6.79 -5.10 10.30
N ARG A 77 6.99 -3.91 10.89
CA ARG A 77 6.95 -3.72 12.35
C ARG A 77 5.60 -4.13 12.94
N ASN A 78 4.51 -3.87 12.22
CA ASN A 78 3.16 -4.08 12.73
C ASN A 78 2.63 -5.48 12.43
N GLN A 79 3.09 -6.12 11.35
CA GLN A 79 2.50 -7.36 10.83
C GLN A 79 3.50 -8.53 10.74
N ALA A 80 4.74 -8.37 11.23
CA ALA A 80 5.72 -9.45 11.27
C ALA A 80 6.44 -9.50 12.62
N ARG A 81 6.70 -10.71 13.12
CA ARG A 81 7.50 -10.98 14.31
C ARG A 81 8.65 -11.89 13.94
N GLU A 82 9.86 -11.43 14.24
CA GLU A 82 11.10 -12.19 14.08
C GLU A 82 11.68 -12.49 15.45
N TYR A 83 11.86 -13.76 15.77
CA TYR A 83 12.50 -14.17 17.00
C TYR A 83 13.29 -15.47 16.80
N ARG A 84 14.17 -15.77 17.75
CA ARG A 84 14.94 -17.01 17.75
C ARG A 84 14.22 -18.02 18.63
N ASP A 85 13.97 -19.22 18.11
CA ASP A 85 13.21 -20.24 18.82
C ASP A 85 13.94 -20.70 20.09
N PRO A 86 13.41 -20.43 21.29
CA PRO A 86 14.05 -20.84 22.53
C PRO A 86 14.08 -22.37 22.72
N GLU A 87 13.18 -23.12 22.08
CA GLU A 87 13.11 -24.58 22.16
C GLU A 87 14.31 -25.25 21.46
N TYR A 88 14.88 -24.58 20.45
CA TYR A 88 16.06 -25.02 19.71
C TYR A 88 17.30 -24.15 20.00
N TRP A 89 17.50 -23.77 21.25
CA TRP A 89 18.67 -22.98 21.71
C TRP A 89 18.85 -21.63 21.00
N GLY A 90 17.79 -21.09 20.39
CA GLY A 90 17.83 -19.86 19.63
C GLY A 90 18.56 -19.95 18.29
N VAL A 91 18.81 -21.16 17.78
CA VAL A 91 19.53 -21.37 16.51
C VAL A 91 18.65 -20.98 15.34
N ASP A 92 17.39 -21.41 15.36
CA ASP A 92 16.45 -21.22 14.26
C ASP A 92 15.73 -19.88 14.36
N LEU A 93 15.73 -19.14 13.25
CA LEU A 93 14.94 -17.93 13.08
C LEU A 93 13.50 -18.33 12.78
N VAL A 94 12.57 -17.85 13.61
CA VAL A 94 11.13 -17.98 13.38
C VAL A 94 10.61 -16.63 12.90
N VAL A 95 9.79 -16.68 11.85
CA VAL A 95 9.05 -15.54 11.33
C VAL A 95 7.58 -15.86 11.40
N GLU A 96 6.83 -15.04 12.13
CA GLU A 96 5.37 -15.07 12.14
C GLU A 96 4.85 -13.84 11.41
N LEU A 97 3.92 -14.04 10.48
CA LEU A 97 3.23 -12.98 9.78
C LEU A 97 1.79 -12.90 10.27
N GLU A 98 1.28 -11.68 10.41
CA GLU A 98 -0.09 -11.40 10.84
C GLU A 98 -0.85 -10.67 9.72
N ASP A 99 -2.18 -10.62 9.84
CA ASP A 99 -3.09 -9.84 8.99
C ASP A 99 -2.88 -9.97 7.46
N GLY A 100 -2.62 -8.84 6.80
CA GLY A 100 -2.47 -8.73 5.36
C GLY A 100 -1.22 -9.45 4.86
N LEU A 101 -0.12 -9.39 5.60
CA LEU A 101 1.11 -10.10 5.25
C LEU A 101 0.93 -11.61 5.28
N ALA A 102 0.27 -12.17 6.30
CA ALA A 102 -0.03 -13.59 6.37
C ALA A 102 -0.87 -14.05 5.17
N SER A 103 -1.89 -13.26 4.81
CA SER A 103 -2.78 -13.54 3.68
C SER A 103 -2.07 -13.45 2.32
N LEU A 104 -1.07 -12.57 2.18
CA LEU A 104 -0.24 -12.49 0.98
C LEU A 104 0.75 -13.66 0.90
N GLN A 105 1.44 -13.96 1.99
CA GLN A 105 2.40 -15.05 2.07
C GLN A 105 1.75 -16.41 1.79
N ALA A 106 0.56 -16.68 2.33
CA ALA A 106 -0.16 -17.94 2.07
C ALA A 106 -0.44 -18.19 0.57
N ARG A 107 -0.41 -17.13 -0.26
CA ARG A 107 -0.62 -17.19 -1.72
C ARG A 107 0.68 -17.02 -2.52
N SER A 108 1.80 -16.70 -1.87
CA SER A 108 3.06 -16.35 -2.55
C SER A 108 3.86 -17.57 -3.01
N ASN A 109 3.54 -18.75 -2.49
CA ASN A 109 4.33 -19.98 -2.66
C ASN A 109 5.76 -19.86 -2.09
N GLN A 110 5.94 -19.00 -1.08
CA GLN A 110 7.18 -18.82 -0.32
C GLN A 110 6.91 -19.14 1.15
N THR A 111 7.94 -19.55 1.90
CA THR A 111 7.90 -19.57 3.37
C THR A 111 7.78 -18.15 3.95
N GLU A 112 7.43 -18.00 5.22
CA GLU A 112 7.37 -16.67 5.86
C GLU A 112 8.71 -15.93 5.79
N ILE A 113 9.82 -16.66 6.00
CA ILE A 113 11.19 -16.12 5.91
C ILE A 113 11.49 -15.63 4.49
N GLU A 114 11.21 -16.44 3.48
CA GLU A 114 11.45 -16.08 2.07
C GLU A 114 10.58 -14.91 1.62
N PHE A 115 9.30 -14.89 2.03
CA PHE A 115 8.39 -13.80 1.71
C PHE A 115 8.82 -12.49 2.37
N LEU A 116 9.23 -12.52 3.65
CA LEU A 116 9.73 -11.34 4.34
C LEU A 116 11.07 -10.85 3.77
N ALA A 117 11.96 -11.77 3.40
CA ALA A 117 13.21 -11.44 2.71
C ALA A 117 12.94 -10.80 1.33
N TRP A 118 12.02 -11.37 0.56
CA TRP A 118 11.57 -10.78 -0.71
C TRP A 118 11.00 -9.38 -0.48
N LEU A 119 10.15 -9.19 0.51
CA LEU A 119 9.50 -7.91 0.78
C LEU A 119 10.50 -6.77 1.01
N ARG A 120 11.61 -7.08 1.71
CA ARG A 120 12.73 -6.17 1.98
C ARG A 120 13.61 -5.89 0.76
N ALA A 121 13.80 -6.90 -0.09
CA ALA A 121 14.70 -6.83 -1.24
C ALA A 121 14.01 -6.37 -2.53
N ALA A 122 12.67 -6.44 -2.59
CA ALA A 122 11.90 -6.09 -3.75
C ALA A 122 12.12 -4.62 -4.15
N GLU A 123 12.14 -4.38 -5.46
CA GLU A 123 12.23 -3.04 -6.00
C GLU A 123 10.85 -2.39 -5.99
N TRP A 124 10.66 -1.42 -5.09
CA TRP A 124 9.41 -0.65 -4.96
C TRP A 124 9.51 0.64 -5.74
N ILE A 125 8.90 0.64 -6.93
CA ILE A 125 8.96 1.73 -7.90
C ILE A 125 7.66 2.51 -7.96
N ASP A 126 7.76 3.76 -8.38
CA ASP A 126 6.60 4.60 -8.65
C ASP A 126 6.06 4.26 -10.05
N VAL A 127 4.81 3.84 -10.14
CA VAL A 127 4.13 3.57 -11.42
C VAL A 127 2.95 4.51 -11.61
N PRO A 128 2.50 4.77 -12.86
CA PRO A 128 1.31 5.55 -13.10
C PRO A 128 0.14 5.05 -12.25
N GLY A 129 -0.48 5.98 -11.54
CA GLY A 129 -1.65 5.71 -10.72
C GLY A 129 -2.95 5.79 -11.53
N PRO A 130 -4.06 5.37 -10.92
CA PRO A 130 -5.39 5.54 -11.48
C PRO A 130 -5.81 7.01 -11.55
N THR A 131 -6.78 7.30 -12.41
CA THR A 131 -7.64 8.47 -12.28
C THR A 131 -8.80 8.10 -11.36
N VAL A 132 -8.89 8.80 -10.23
CA VAL A 132 -9.94 8.62 -9.24
C VAL A 132 -10.82 9.86 -9.26
N ILE A 133 -12.13 9.66 -9.39
CA ILE A 133 -13.11 10.73 -9.24
C ILE A 133 -13.84 10.50 -7.93
N GLU A 134 -13.83 11.53 -7.10
CA GLU A 134 -14.48 11.53 -5.79
C GLU A 134 -15.53 12.65 -5.74
N GLU A 135 -16.62 12.39 -5.04
CA GLU A 135 -17.67 13.38 -4.76
C GLU A 135 -17.75 13.60 -3.25
N LEU A 136 -18.01 14.84 -2.84
CA LEU A 136 -18.18 15.19 -1.44
C LEU A 136 -19.58 14.79 -1.00
N VAL A 137 -19.68 13.84 -0.09
CA VAL A 137 -20.95 13.34 0.44
C VAL A 137 -21.11 13.84 1.87
N ASP A 138 -22.22 14.54 2.11
CA ASP A 138 -22.63 14.97 3.45
C ASP A 138 -23.44 13.85 4.13
N HIS A 139 -22.86 13.25 5.17
CA HIS A 139 -23.53 12.26 6.01
C HIS A 139 -24.25 12.88 7.21
N GLY A 140 -24.42 14.21 7.23
CA GLY A 140 -25.09 15.01 8.26
C GLY A 140 -24.19 15.38 9.44
N SER A 141 -23.34 14.47 9.90
CA SER A 141 -22.36 14.72 10.97
C SER A 141 -20.92 14.89 10.48
N LEU A 142 -20.64 14.54 9.22
CA LEU A 142 -19.34 14.60 8.57
C LEU A 142 -19.53 14.70 7.06
N GLU A 143 -18.67 15.48 6.40
CA GLU A 143 -18.50 15.44 4.96
C GLU A 143 -17.30 14.54 4.61
N GLU A 144 -17.50 13.56 3.73
CA GLU A 144 -16.45 12.63 3.29
C GLU A 144 -16.36 12.60 1.76
N TRP A 145 -15.15 12.41 1.24
CA TRP A 145 -14.95 12.23 -0.20
C TRP A 145 -15.12 10.76 -0.54
N GLU A 146 -16.22 10.41 -1.22
CA GLU A 146 -16.48 9.04 -1.67
C GLU A 146 -16.01 8.83 -3.11
N VAL A 147 -15.39 7.67 -3.38
CA VAL A 147 -14.94 7.31 -4.74
C VAL A 147 -16.15 6.92 -5.60
N VAL A 148 -16.42 7.73 -6.62
CA VAL A 148 -17.52 7.51 -7.57
C VAL A 148 -17.03 6.83 -8.85
N SER A 149 -15.77 7.07 -9.22
CA SER A 149 -15.16 6.41 -10.38
C SER A 149 -13.68 6.11 -10.16
N PHE A 150 -13.26 4.94 -10.65
CA PHE A 150 -11.89 4.49 -10.66
C PHE A 150 -11.53 4.05 -12.08
N THR A 151 -10.55 4.70 -12.69
CA THR A 151 -10.03 4.31 -14.00
C THR A 151 -8.54 3.99 -13.86
N PRO A 152 -8.12 2.71 -13.98
CA PRO A 152 -6.70 2.38 -13.96
C PRO A 152 -5.99 3.03 -15.17
N PRO A 153 -4.68 3.29 -15.07
CA PRO A 153 -3.93 3.82 -16.20
C PRO A 153 -4.02 2.82 -17.36
N THR A 154 -4.29 3.32 -18.56
CA THR A 154 -4.22 2.51 -19.77
C THR A 154 -2.81 1.96 -19.88
N THR A 155 -2.65 0.63 -19.83
CA THR A 155 -1.35 -0.01 -20.02
C THR A 155 -0.84 0.41 -21.40
N ILE A 156 0.13 1.33 -21.45
CA ILE A 156 0.99 1.41 -22.61
C ILE A 156 1.76 0.10 -22.55
N GLN A 157 1.39 -0.86 -23.39
CA GLN A 157 2.12 -2.11 -23.54
C GLN A 157 3.60 -1.77 -23.65
N ALA A 158 4.37 -2.14 -22.63
CA ALA A 158 5.82 -2.06 -22.68
C ALA A 158 6.24 -2.82 -23.94
N GLN A 159 6.93 -2.12 -24.83
CA GLN A 159 7.53 -2.72 -26.00
C GLN A 159 8.43 -3.87 -25.54
N ALA A 160 8.20 -5.03 -26.15
CA ALA A 160 9.05 -6.21 -26.04
C ALA A 160 10.47 -5.93 -26.58
#